data_AF-A0A1Z8TZB0-F1
#
_entry.id   AF-A0A1Z8TZB0-F1
#
_cell.length_a   1.000
_cell.length_b   1.000
_cell.length_c   1.000
_cell.angle_alpha   90.00
_cell.angle_beta   90.00
_cell.angle_gamma   90.00
#
_symmetry.space_group_name_H-M   'P 1'
#
loop_
_entity.id
_entity.type
_entity.pdbx_description
1 polymer ?
#
loop_
_entity_poly.entity_id
_entity_poly.type
_entity_poly.pdbx_seq_one_letter_code
_entity_poly.pdbx_strand_id
1 'polypeptide(L)'
;MHAKLGLSYTSVSKCSVLFLCFVAGFFVPAFAYEDMISVTQGAFYMGDDNELTDEKPRHALFVSAYFMDRTEITLKRWQTVRDWALSRGYEFSENQNFPMKGPSWFTSRDQDDYPMNNINWFDCLKWCNARSEFMGRKPVYYTDGSLIEVFRSGEIHFSTSQINTSASGYRLPTEAEWEKAARGGVTNIAHDYPWGYGLSGDFANYKLSGDPFDDGIAPVAYYNGFQEIISAFNSNGGELRQSSDRQNKLGFYDMIGNVSEWCWDWYDSAWYSNPLSKLSNSMGPDFSEEESGIIYGTSATLPDSTWEKKVHRGGGYKSDPNDVGDVLRVAYRGVEFPHRNAKTIGLRTVRGKFDDELWFDRKSYNFNRWYQLDWYGLFYQSPHTWVFHLDHGWLYPAGDGSYNNWIFYHFKGGWLWTSRYAYPWHYDPQTSKWFKDLSMNGESGWFESFPEKVKHQWGYGN
;
A
#
# COMPACT_ATOMS: atom_id res chain seq x y z
N MET A 1 -25.04 81.25 3.57
CA MET A 1 -25.78 81.04 2.31
C MET A 1 -25.39 79.68 1.75
N HIS A 2 -26.41 78.90 1.38
CA HIS A 2 -26.47 77.66 0.58
C HIS A 2 -25.20 77.12 -0.09
N ALA A 3 -24.99 75.82 -0.32
CA ALA A 3 -25.65 74.55 0.00
C ALA A 3 -24.81 73.42 -0.66
N LYS A 4 -24.85 72.19 -0.10
CA LYS A 4 -24.86 70.85 -0.75
C LYS A 4 -23.73 70.50 -1.76
N LEU A 5 -23.11 69.32 -1.84
CA LEU A 5 -23.30 67.91 -1.43
C LEU A 5 -21.87 67.29 -1.46
N GLY A 6 -21.49 66.35 -0.59
CA GLY A 6 -21.63 64.92 -0.90
C GLY A 6 -20.55 64.10 -0.20
N LEU A 7 -21.04 63.10 0.55
CA LEU A 7 -20.40 62.10 1.42
C LEU A 7 -19.19 61.32 0.84
N SER A 8 -18.24 60.92 1.71
CA SER A 8 -18.07 59.49 2.05
C SER A 8 -17.18 59.30 3.29
N TYR A 9 -17.70 58.59 4.28
CA TYR A 9 -16.98 58.11 5.46
C TYR A 9 -16.04 56.96 5.06
N THR A 10 -14.75 57.08 5.38
CA THR A 10 -13.80 55.97 5.36
C THR A 10 -14.03 55.08 6.57
N SER A 11 -14.64 53.91 6.36
CA SER A 11 -14.72 52.84 7.36
C SER A 11 -13.45 51.99 7.35
N VAL A 12 -13.03 51.61 8.56
CA VAL A 12 -11.93 50.69 8.84
C VAL A 12 -12.31 49.29 8.34
N SER A 13 -11.55 48.76 7.39
CA SER A 13 -11.62 47.36 6.95
C SER A 13 -10.41 46.60 7.50
N LYS A 14 -10.67 45.60 8.34
CA LYS A 14 -9.70 44.56 8.70
C LYS A 14 -9.39 43.77 7.43
N CYS A 15 -8.23 44.02 6.82
CA CYS A 15 -7.68 43.16 5.77
C CYS A 15 -7.25 41.82 6.39
N SER A 16 -8.12 40.83 6.28
CA SER A 16 -7.72 39.42 6.29
C SER A 16 -6.88 39.19 5.03
N VAL A 17 -5.59 38.98 5.23
CA VAL A 17 -4.64 38.63 4.16
C VAL A 17 -5.01 37.25 3.64
N LEU A 18 -5.65 37.21 2.47
CA LEU A 18 -5.80 36.00 1.66
C LEU A 18 -4.39 35.55 1.25
N PHE A 19 -3.93 34.43 1.81
CA PHE A 19 -2.77 33.72 1.29
C PHE A 19 -3.18 33.09 -0.05
N LEU A 20 -2.92 33.82 -1.13
CA LEU A 20 -2.92 33.29 -2.49
C LEU A 20 -1.67 32.41 -2.62
N CYS A 21 -1.83 31.11 -2.37
CA CYS A 21 -0.85 30.10 -2.77
C CYS A 21 -0.74 30.09 -4.30
N PHE A 22 0.28 30.77 -4.82
CA PHE A 22 0.81 30.50 -6.15
C PHE A 22 1.43 29.10 -6.13
N VAL A 23 0.74 28.12 -6.73
CA VAL A 23 1.34 26.84 -7.13
C VAL A 23 1.24 26.77 -8.64
N ALA A 24 2.20 27.41 -9.31
CA ALA A 24 2.62 27.01 -10.65
C ALA A 24 3.68 25.92 -10.49
N GLY A 25 3.23 24.76 -10.01
CA GLY A 25 4.00 23.53 -9.90
C GLY A 25 3.11 22.45 -10.47
N PHE A 26 3.65 21.69 -11.42
CA PHE A 26 3.02 20.57 -12.11
C PHE A 26 2.04 19.80 -11.21
N PHE A 27 0.74 20.09 -11.33
CA PHE A 27 -0.29 19.10 -11.04
C PHE A 27 -0.22 18.10 -12.19
N VAL A 28 0.76 17.21 -12.13
CA VAL A 28 0.43 15.83 -12.44
C VAL A 28 -0.58 15.48 -11.35
N PRO A 29 -1.87 15.29 -11.65
CA PRO A 29 -2.78 14.75 -10.62
C PRO A 29 -2.05 13.55 -10.07
N ALA A 30 -1.96 13.44 -8.74
CA ALA A 30 -1.30 12.32 -8.09
C ALA A 30 -1.94 11.04 -8.60
N PHE A 31 -1.40 10.50 -9.69
CA PHE A 31 -1.54 9.15 -10.13
C PHE A 31 -0.84 8.37 -9.02
N ALA A 32 -1.54 8.12 -7.93
CA ALA A 32 -1.35 6.88 -7.21
C ALA A 32 -1.95 5.79 -8.12
N TYR A 33 -1.31 5.57 -9.28
CA TYR A 33 -1.26 4.23 -9.85
C TYR A 33 -0.86 3.36 -8.67
N GLU A 34 -1.60 2.29 -8.42
CA GLU A 34 -1.09 1.21 -7.58
C GLU A 34 0.29 0.87 -8.12
N ASP A 35 1.34 1.39 -7.49
CA ASP A 35 2.70 1.22 -7.99
C ASP A 35 3.18 -0.14 -7.56
N MET A 36 2.59 -1.13 -8.23
CA MET A 36 2.73 -2.53 -7.97
C MET A 36 3.20 -3.22 -9.23
N ILE A 37 4.07 -4.19 -9.06
CA ILE A 37 4.62 -5.02 -10.12
C ILE A 37 3.84 -6.33 -10.14
N SER A 38 3.48 -6.78 -11.35
CA SER A 38 2.90 -8.11 -11.53
C SER A 38 3.99 -9.16 -11.42
N VAL A 39 3.86 -10.04 -10.43
CA VAL A 39 4.68 -11.24 -10.31
C VAL A 39 3.96 -12.39 -11.00
N THR A 40 4.61 -13.02 -11.97
CA THR A 40 4.02 -14.12 -12.74
C THR A 40 3.89 -15.38 -11.89
N GLN A 41 2.85 -16.16 -12.12
CA GLN A 41 2.70 -17.47 -11.50
C GLN A 41 3.84 -18.42 -11.90
N GLY A 42 4.19 -19.35 -11.05
CA GLY A 42 5.24 -20.33 -11.33
C GLY A 42 5.88 -20.89 -10.07
N ALA A 43 6.59 -22.01 -10.25
CA ALA A 43 7.39 -22.61 -9.21
C ALA A 43 8.73 -21.89 -9.05
N PHE A 44 9.23 -21.86 -7.82
CA PHE A 44 10.58 -21.40 -7.47
C PHE A 44 11.12 -22.22 -6.30
N TYR A 45 12.44 -22.21 -6.10
CA TYR A 45 13.06 -22.79 -4.90
C TYR A 45 13.13 -21.75 -3.78
N MET A 46 12.51 -22.09 -2.65
CA MET A 46 12.49 -21.32 -1.41
C MET A 46 13.51 -21.88 -0.40
N GLY A 47 14.12 -21.00 0.38
CA GLY A 47 15.16 -21.34 1.36
C GLY A 47 16.56 -21.51 0.78
N ASP A 48 17.47 -21.98 1.63
CA ASP A 48 18.89 -22.17 1.32
C ASP A 48 19.48 -23.33 2.13
N ASP A 49 20.30 -24.16 1.48
CA ASP A 49 20.91 -25.35 2.08
C ASP A 49 22.24 -25.06 2.77
N ASN A 50 22.78 -23.84 2.62
CA ASN A 50 24.15 -23.51 3.01
C ASN A 50 24.25 -22.92 4.41
N GLU A 51 23.38 -21.96 4.76
CA GLU A 51 23.54 -21.18 6.00
C GLU A 51 22.73 -21.72 7.20
N LEU A 52 21.59 -21.12 7.55
CA LEU A 52 20.87 -21.41 8.78
C LEU A 52 19.97 -22.64 8.71
N THR A 53 19.71 -23.29 9.84
CA THR A 53 18.92 -24.53 9.90
C THR A 53 17.44 -24.34 9.59
N ASP A 54 16.89 -23.18 9.92
CA ASP A 54 15.48 -22.82 9.66
C ASP A 54 15.21 -22.33 8.23
N GLU A 55 16.28 -22.20 7.44
CA GLU A 55 16.26 -21.97 5.99
C GLU A 55 16.29 -23.29 5.20
N LYS A 56 16.41 -24.44 5.90
CA LYS A 56 16.61 -25.77 5.34
C LYS A 56 15.38 -26.68 5.50
N PRO A 57 15.17 -27.62 4.56
CA PRO A 57 15.84 -27.71 3.27
C PRO A 57 15.31 -26.67 2.28
N ARG A 58 16.15 -26.32 1.31
CA ARG A 58 15.69 -25.65 0.10
C ARG A 58 14.67 -26.53 -0.60
N HIS A 59 13.50 -25.99 -0.90
CA HIS A 59 12.38 -26.76 -1.45
C HIS A 59 11.65 -25.98 -2.54
N ALA A 60 11.00 -26.69 -3.47
CA ALA A 60 10.21 -26.07 -4.52
C ALA A 60 8.74 -25.96 -4.09
N LEU A 61 8.13 -24.82 -4.39
CA LEU A 61 6.68 -24.62 -4.28
C LEU A 61 6.18 -23.72 -5.41
N PHE A 62 4.89 -23.85 -5.73
CA PHE A 62 4.23 -23.03 -6.75
C PHE A 62 3.56 -21.83 -6.10
N VAL A 63 3.78 -20.63 -6.65
CA VAL A 63 3.10 -19.41 -6.24
C VAL A 63 2.32 -18.87 -7.44
N SER A 64 1.03 -18.62 -7.24
CA SER A 64 0.11 -17.99 -8.19
C SER A 64 0.58 -16.59 -8.57
N ALA A 65 -0.06 -15.98 -9.58
CA ALA A 65 0.26 -14.61 -9.96
C ALA A 65 -0.40 -13.63 -8.98
N TYR A 66 0.32 -12.57 -8.63
CA TYR A 66 -0.13 -11.51 -7.74
C TYR A 66 0.50 -10.18 -8.17
N PHE A 67 0.03 -9.09 -7.56
CA PHE A 67 0.70 -7.80 -7.61
C PHE A 67 1.37 -7.53 -6.28
N MET A 68 2.54 -6.90 -6.29
CA MET A 68 3.27 -6.52 -5.09
C MET A 68 3.73 -5.06 -5.22
N ASP A 69 3.64 -4.26 -4.16
CA ASP A 69 4.15 -2.89 -4.18
C ASP A 69 5.63 -2.86 -4.59
N ARG A 70 5.99 -1.87 -5.43
CA ARG A 70 7.33 -1.71 -5.96
C ARG A 70 8.38 -1.42 -4.87
N THR A 71 7.97 -0.72 -3.82
CA THR A 71 8.79 -0.27 -2.69
C THR A 71 8.12 -0.67 -1.38
N GLU A 72 8.78 -0.43 -0.24
CA GLU A 72 8.07 -0.42 1.04
C GLU A 72 6.99 0.67 1.04
N ILE A 73 5.97 0.51 1.89
CA ILE A 73 4.95 1.54 2.09
C ILE A 73 5.59 2.74 2.79
N THR A 74 5.44 3.93 2.19
CA THR A 74 5.97 5.17 2.77
C THR A 74 5.12 5.68 3.93
N LEU A 75 5.71 6.53 4.78
CA LEU A 75 5.01 7.29 5.81
C LEU A 75 3.79 8.03 5.25
N LYS A 76 3.94 8.68 4.09
CA LYS A 76 2.87 9.40 3.39
C LYS A 76 1.70 8.50 3.02
N ARG A 77 1.99 7.35 2.40
CA ARG A 77 0.97 6.38 2.00
C ARG A 77 0.25 5.82 3.22
N TRP A 78 1.01 5.47 4.27
CA TRP A 78 0.45 4.99 5.52
C TRP A 78 -0.55 6.00 6.11
N GLN A 79 -0.10 7.24 6.32
CA GLN A 79 -0.91 8.32 6.91
C GLN A 79 -2.18 8.60 6.11
N THR A 80 -2.08 8.66 4.77
CA THR A 80 -3.23 8.91 3.88
C THR A 80 -4.36 7.90 4.11
N VAL A 81 -4.02 6.61 4.13
CA VAL A 81 -5.01 5.53 4.35
C VAL A 81 -5.45 5.49 5.81
N ARG A 82 -4.53 5.64 6.76
CA ARG A 82 -4.82 5.64 8.21
C ARG A 82 -5.83 6.72 8.57
N ASP A 83 -5.64 7.94 8.10
CA ASP A 83 -6.52 9.06 8.44
C ASP A 83 -7.95 8.84 7.92
N TRP A 84 -8.08 8.26 6.72
CA TRP A 84 -9.37 7.79 6.21
C TRP A 84 -9.96 6.67 7.07
N ALA A 85 -9.13 5.73 7.52
CA ALA A 85 -9.51 4.53 8.25
C ALA A 85 -10.02 4.85 9.68
N LEU A 86 -9.38 5.79 10.38
CA LEU A 86 -9.77 6.20 11.74
C LEU A 86 -11.22 6.70 11.79
N SER A 87 -11.66 7.43 10.77
CA SER A 87 -13.05 7.89 10.65
C SER A 87 -14.08 6.77 10.36
N ARG A 88 -13.60 5.52 10.16
CA ARG A 88 -14.39 4.34 9.78
C ARG A 88 -14.19 3.17 10.74
N GLY A 89 -13.79 3.47 11.97
CA GLY A 89 -13.71 2.49 13.06
C GLY A 89 -12.49 1.57 13.00
N TYR A 90 -11.46 1.90 12.21
CA TYR A 90 -10.16 1.26 12.36
C TYR A 90 -9.41 1.85 13.55
N GLU A 91 -8.68 0.99 14.25
CA GLU A 91 -7.81 1.37 15.37
C GLU A 91 -6.39 0.90 15.10
N PHE A 92 -5.40 1.71 15.46
CA PHE A 92 -3.98 1.37 15.32
C PHE A 92 -3.27 1.58 16.67
N SER A 93 -2.15 0.88 16.88
CA SER A 93 -1.34 1.08 18.10
C SER A 93 -0.86 2.53 18.21
N GLU A 94 -0.50 3.00 19.41
CA GLU A 94 0.03 4.36 19.56
C GLU A 94 1.42 4.54 18.92
N ASN A 95 2.21 3.46 18.86
CA ASN A 95 3.60 3.48 18.39
C ASN A 95 3.76 3.88 16.91
N GLN A 96 2.76 3.59 16.08
CA GLN A 96 2.75 4.04 14.68
C GLN A 96 2.82 5.56 14.53
N ASN A 97 2.51 6.35 15.58
CA ASN A 97 2.67 7.81 15.54
C ASN A 97 4.12 8.27 15.70
N PHE A 98 5.04 7.36 16.07
CA PHE A 98 6.44 7.65 16.33
C PHE A 98 7.41 6.85 15.44
N PRO A 99 7.21 6.85 14.10
CA PRO A 99 8.12 6.16 13.20
C PRO A 99 9.49 6.86 13.21
N MET A 100 10.53 6.13 12.86
CA MET A 100 11.81 6.72 12.50
C MET A 100 11.63 7.53 11.22
N LYS A 101 11.80 8.84 11.32
CA LYS A 101 11.90 9.79 10.21
C LYS A 101 13.39 10.08 10.08
N GLY A 102 13.95 10.04 8.87
CA GLY A 102 15.40 9.99 8.66
C GLY A 102 16.25 11.09 9.31
N PRO A 103 17.57 11.05 9.10
CA PRO A 103 18.49 11.91 9.83
C PRO A 103 18.17 13.40 9.64
N SER A 104 18.39 14.20 10.69
CA SER A 104 18.06 15.64 10.72
C SER A 104 18.76 16.46 9.64
N TRP A 105 19.87 15.96 9.09
CA TRP A 105 20.63 16.59 8.03
C TRP A 105 20.09 16.30 6.63
N PHE A 106 19.31 15.22 6.44
CA PHE A 106 18.70 14.89 5.15
C PHE A 106 17.31 15.48 5.07
N THR A 107 17.25 16.77 4.73
CA THR A 107 16.01 17.47 4.43
C THR A 107 15.72 17.36 2.93
N SER A 108 15.41 16.15 2.44
CA SER A 108 14.71 16.07 1.16
C SER A 108 13.38 16.82 1.27
N ARG A 109 12.85 17.29 0.14
CA ARG A 109 11.60 18.05 0.07
C ARG A 109 10.37 17.30 0.63
N ASP A 110 10.46 15.99 0.83
CA ASP A 110 9.37 15.16 1.35
C ASP A 110 9.92 14.15 2.41
N GLN A 111 9.95 14.56 3.68
CA GLN A 111 10.24 13.66 4.83
C GLN A 111 9.24 12.50 4.98
N ASP A 112 8.20 12.47 4.14
CA ASP A 112 7.16 11.45 4.18
C ASP A 112 7.41 10.28 3.21
N ASP A 113 8.52 10.31 2.45
CA ASP A 113 8.93 9.24 1.52
C ASP A 113 9.81 8.14 2.18
N TYR A 114 10.02 8.19 3.49
CA TYR A 114 10.68 7.11 4.24
C TYR A 114 9.74 5.91 4.41
N PRO A 115 10.26 4.68 4.56
CA PRO A 115 9.41 3.52 4.81
C PRO A 115 8.72 3.64 6.17
N MET A 116 7.44 3.29 6.20
CA MET A 116 6.68 3.15 7.44
C MET A 116 7.30 2.06 8.30
N ASN A 117 7.46 2.36 9.58
CA ASN A 117 8.10 1.49 10.57
C ASN A 117 7.52 1.75 11.97
N ASN A 118 7.98 1.02 12.99
CA ASN A 118 7.46 1.11 14.35
C ASN A 118 5.96 0.76 14.44
N ILE A 119 5.57 -0.22 13.64
CA ILE A 119 4.23 -0.80 13.55
C ILE A 119 4.31 -2.28 13.89
N ASN A 120 3.25 -2.81 14.49
CA ASN A 120 3.12 -4.22 14.78
C ASN A 120 2.40 -4.96 13.65
N TRP A 121 2.38 -6.29 13.71
CA TRP A 121 1.82 -7.12 12.64
C TRP A 121 0.31 -6.92 12.48
N PHE A 122 -0.42 -6.72 13.58
CA PHE A 122 -1.86 -6.46 13.56
C PHE A 122 -2.21 -5.12 12.91
N ASP A 123 -1.43 -4.07 13.19
CA ASP A 123 -1.56 -2.77 12.53
C ASP A 123 -1.38 -2.89 11.02
N CYS A 124 -0.44 -3.72 10.57
CA CYS A 124 -0.27 -3.99 9.14
C CYS A 124 -1.51 -4.62 8.52
N LEU A 125 -2.15 -5.59 9.19
CA LEU A 125 -3.36 -6.24 8.68
C LEU A 125 -4.54 -5.27 8.58
N LYS A 126 -4.77 -4.50 9.65
CA LYS A 126 -5.81 -3.46 9.69
C LYS A 126 -5.58 -2.43 8.60
N TRP A 127 -4.32 -2.03 8.39
CA TRP A 127 -3.98 -1.08 7.33
C TRP A 127 -4.20 -1.65 5.93
N CYS A 128 -3.89 -2.94 5.69
CA CYS A 128 -4.17 -3.61 4.42
C CYS A 128 -5.68 -3.67 4.12
N ASN A 129 -6.50 -4.00 5.11
CA ASN A 129 -7.96 -3.94 4.98
C ASN A 129 -8.45 -2.51 4.71
N ALA A 130 -7.94 -1.53 5.45
CA ALA A 130 -8.28 -0.13 5.25
C ALA A 130 -7.91 0.35 3.84
N ARG A 131 -6.71 0.00 3.34
CA ARG A 131 -6.27 0.29 1.97
C ARG A 131 -7.20 -0.37 0.95
N SER A 132 -7.66 -1.59 1.21
CA SER A 132 -8.59 -2.31 0.33
C SER A 132 -9.88 -1.52 0.17
N GLU A 133 -10.53 -1.17 1.27
CA GLU A 133 -11.78 -0.41 1.24
C GLU A 133 -11.61 1.02 0.72
N PHE A 134 -10.49 1.67 1.07
CA PHE A 134 -10.13 2.99 0.57
C PHE A 134 -10.08 3.02 -0.96
N MET A 135 -9.47 2.00 -1.56
CA MET A 135 -9.38 1.85 -3.00
C MET A 135 -10.66 1.28 -3.62
N GLY A 136 -11.58 0.73 -2.82
CA GLY A 136 -12.81 0.11 -3.30
C GLY A 136 -12.62 -1.34 -3.77
N ARG A 137 -11.79 -2.10 -3.04
CA ARG A 137 -11.51 -3.54 -3.18
C ARG A 137 -12.07 -4.30 -1.97
N LYS A 138 -12.40 -5.59 -2.14
CA LYS A 138 -12.82 -6.45 -1.01
C LYS A 138 -11.71 -6.62 0.03
N PRO A 139 -11.98 -6.46 1.34
CA PRO A 139 -11.03 -6.76 2.41
C PRO A 139 -10.59 -8.23 2.43
N VAL A 140 -9.44 -8.48 3.04
CA VAL A 140 -8.84 -9.82 3.11
C VAL A 140 -8.98 -10.44 4.50
N TYR A 141 -8.80 -9.67 5.57
CA TYR A 141 -8.74 -10.19 6.93
C TYR A 141 -10.04 -9.94 7.69
N TYR A 142 -10.56 -10.98 8.35
CA TYR A 142 -11.81 -10.95 9.09
C TYR A 142 -11.59 -11.36 10.55
N THR A 143 -12.53 -11.03 11.42
CA THR A 143 -12.43 -11.35 12.85
C THR A 143 -12.54 -12.85 13.11
N ASP A 144 -13.30 -13.58 12.28
CA ASP A 144 -13.48 -15.03 12.36
C ASP A 144 -13.65 -15.68 10.97
N GLY A 145 -13.78 -17.01 10.96
CA GLY A 145 -13.97 -17.80 9.74
C GLY A 145 -15.33 -17.66 9.06
N SER A 146 -16.26 -16.86 9.58
CA SER A 146 -17.51 -16.54 8.88
C SER A 146 -17.31 -15.54 7.74
N LEU A 147 -16.18 -14.81 7.76
CA LEU A 147 -15.83 -13.78 6.78
C LEU A 147 -16.90 -12.68 6.64
N ILE A 148 -17.58 -12.34 7.74
CA ILE A 148 -18.61 -11.30 7.79
C ILE A 148 -18.04 -9.98 8.32
N GLU A 149 -17.41 -10.02 9.49
CA GLU A 149 -16.88 -8.83 10.14
C GLU A 149 -15.41 -8.61 9.79
N VAL A 150 -15.15 -7.49 9.12
CA VAL A 150 -13.80 -7.07 8.72
C VAL A 150 -12.97 -6.79 9.97
N PHE A 151 -11.74 -7.29 10.01
CA PHE A 151 -10.82 -7.00 11.11
C PHE A 151 -10.36 -5.53 11.08
N ARG A 152 -10.82 -4.75 12.06
CA ARG A 152 -10.55 -3.29 12.18
C ARG A 152 -9.87 -2.87 13.47
N SER A 153 -9.93 -3.69 14.52
CA SER A 153 -9.51 -3.33 15.87
C SER A 153 -9.05 -4.56 16.66
N GLY A 154 -8.28 -4.30 17.72
CA GLY A 154 -7.78 -5.35 18.61
C GLY A 154 -6.63 -6.18 18.06
N GLU A 155 -6.30 -7.23 18.81
CA GLU A 155 -5.26 -8.22 18.52
C GLU A 155 -5.86 -9.60 18.83
N ILE A 156 -5.91 -10.47 17.83
CA ILE A 156 -6.56 -11.80 17.91
C ILE A 156 -5.63 -12.90 17.41
N HIS A 157 -5.93 -14.15 17.77
CA HIS A 157 -5.28 -15.27 17.10
C HIS A 157 -5.75 -15.31 15.64
N PHE A 158 -4.81 -15.26 14.70
CA PHE A 158 -5.10 -15.40 13.28
C PHE A 158 -4.73 -16.79 12.79
N SER A 159 -5.73 -17.47 12.23
CA SER A 159 -5.59 -18.67 11.42
C SER A 159 -5.91 -18.37 9.96
N THR A 160 -5.63 -19.34 9.07
CA THR A 160 -5.95 -19.19 7.64
C THR A 160 -7.46 -19.13 7.37
N SER A 161 -8.31 -19.57 8.30
CA SER A 161 -9.77 -19.53 8.17
C SER A 161 -10.34 -18.10 8.15
N GLN A 162 -9.62 -17.14 8.74
CA GLN A 162 -10.00 -15.71 8.81
C GLN A 162 -9.56 -14.90 7.57
N ILE A 163 -8.99 -15.57 6.56
CA ILE A 163 -8.51 -14.94 5.33
C ILE A 163 -9.46 -15.25 4.17
N ASN A 164 -9.96 -14.19 3.52
CA ASN A 164 -10.63 -14.34 2.25
C ASN A 164 -9.61 -14.41 1.10
N THR A 165 -9.15 -15.60 0.77
CA THR A 165 -8.19 -15.84 -0.33
C THR A 165 -8.74 -15.54 -1.73
N SER A 166 -10.05 -15.32 -1.86
CA SER A 166 -10.71 -14.92 -3.11
C SER A 166 -10.85 -13.41 -3.29
N ALA A 167 -10.53 -12.62 -2.26
CA ALA A 167 -10.64 -11.16 -2.33
C ALA A 167 -9.54 -10.53 -3.20
N SER A 168 -9.87 -9.45 -3.91
CA SER A 168 -8.90 -8.67 -4.69
C SER A 168 -8.06 -7.69 -3.86
N GLY A 169 -8.37 -7.58 -2.56
CA GLY A 169 -7.78 -6.61 -1.65
C GLY A 169 -6.30 -6.79 -1.36
N TYR A 170 -5.76 -5.79 -0.67
CA TYR A 170 -4.38 -5.78 -0.21
C TYR A 170 -4.23 -6.62 1.06
N ARG A 171 -3.04 -7.19 1.19
CA ARG A 171 -2.61 -8.01 2.31
C ARG A 171 -1.10 -8.00 2.46
N LEU A 172 -0.59 -8.50 3.57
CA LEU A 172 0.83 -8.83 3.66
C LEU A 172 1.17 -9.96 2.66
N PRO A 173 2.39 -9.96 2.09
CA PRO A 173 2.88 -11.11 1.33
C PRO A 173 2.97 -12.33 2.24
N THR A 174 2.75 -13.52 1.68
CA THR A 174 3.29 -14.72 2.34
C THR A 174 4.82 -14.68 2.25
N GLU A 175 5.49 -15.41 3.14
CA GLU A 175 6.95 -15.53 3.12
C GLU A 175 7.43 -16.02 1.74
N ALA A 176 6.67 -16.94 1.13
CA ALA A 176 6.96 -17.47 -0.20
C ALA A 176 6.78 -16.44 -1.31
N GLU A 177 5.73 -15.62 -1.26
CA GLU A 177 5.52 -14.52 -2.22
C GLU A 177 6.62 -13.47 -2.09
N TRP A 178 7.03 -13.16 -0.86
CA TRP A 178 8.11 -12.23 -0.60
C TRP A 178 9.42 -12.74 -1.19
N GLU A 179 9.81 -13.98 -0.87
CA GLU A 179 11.08 -14.53 -1.33
C GLU A 179 11.12 -14.70 -2.86
N LYS A 180 10.01 -15.14 -3.47
CA LYS A 180 9.91 -15.24 -4.93
C LYS A 180 10.10 -13.89 -5.61
N ALA A 181 9.48 -12.84 -5.08
CA ALA A 181 9.64 -11.48 -5.59
C ALA A 181 11.09 -11.00 -5.41
N ALA A 182 11.70 -11.23 -4.24
CA ALA A 182 13.07 -10.85 -3.92
C ALA A 182 14.08 -11.49 -4.87
N ARG A 183 13.90 -12.78 -5.22
CA ARG A 183 14.73 -13.53 -6.17
C ARG A 183 14.64 -13.03 -7.62
N GLY A 184 13.76 -12.07 -7.93
CA GLY A 184 13.76 -11.37 -9.21
C GLY A 184 13.47 -12.27 -10.41
N GLY A 185 12.63 -13.30 -10.25
CA GLY A 185 12.29 -14.22 -11.34
C GLY A 185 13.35 -15.28 -11.66
N VAL A 186 14.45 -15.36 -10.90
CA VAL A 186 15.39 -16.47 -10.97
C VAL A 186 14.82 -17.65 -10.18
N THR A 187 14.47 -18.73 -10.87
CA THR A 187 13.77 -19.86 -10.25
C THR A 187 14.68 -21.01 -9.82
N ASN A 188 15.85 -21.18 -10.43
CA ASN A 188 16.67 -22.40 -10.30
C ASN A 188 18.10 -22.19 -9.78
N ILE A 189 18.55 -20.94 -9.61
CA ILE A 189 19.90 -20.62 -9.14
C ILE A 189 19.80 -20.02 -7.74
N ALA A 190 20.59 -20.57 -6.80
CA ALA A 190 20.76 -19.96 -5.49
C ALA A 190 21.59 -18.69 -5.67
N HIS A 191 20.94 -17.55 -5.43
CA HIS A 191 21.57 -16.26 -5.23
C HIS A 191 21.20 -15.76 -3.85
N ASP A 192 22.17 -15.17 -3.18
CA ASP A 192 22.04 -14.67 -1.81
C ASP A 192 21.32 -13.33 -1.78
N TYR A 193 21.39 -12.55 -2.87
CA TYR A 193 20.83 -11.21 -2.96
C TYR A 193 19.96 -11.03 -4.22
N PRO A 194 19.04 -10.04 -4.25
CA PRO A 194 18.17 -9.77 -5.41
C PRO A 194 18.92 -9.52 -6.73
N TRP A 195 20.15 -9.02 -6.64
CA TRP A 195 21.04 -8.73 -7.76
C TRP A 195 22.04 -9.86 -8.07
N GLY A 196 22.08 -10.93 -7.28
CA GLY A 196 22.98 -12.06 -7.48
C GLY A 196 23.84 -12.37 -6.26
N TYR A 197 25.17 -12.34 -6.44
CA TYR A 197 26.15 -12.73 -5.44
C TYR A 197 26.89 -11.52 -4.87
N GLY A 198 27.27 -11.61 -3.60
CA GLY A 198 28.02 -10.58 -2.90
C GLY A 198 27.15 -9.41 -2.46
N LEU A 199 27.25 -9.08 -1.17
CA LEU A 199 26.62 -7.88 -0.62
C LEU A 199 27.36 -6.64 -1.11
N SER A 200 26.61 -5.60 -1.48
CA SER A 200 27.18 -4.29 -1.77
C SER A 200 26.22 -3.20 -1.32
N GLY A 201 26.76 -2.20 -0.62
CA GLY A 201 26.05 -0.98 -0.23
C GLY A 201 25.62 -0.10 -1.40
N ASP A 202 26.05 -0.43 -2.63
CA ASP A 202 25.53 0.20 -3.83
C ASP A 202 24.09 -0.26 -4.15
N PHE A 203 23.58 -1.33 -3.52
CA PHE A 203 22.25 -1.92 -3.80
C PHE A 203 21.30 -2.00 -2.60
N ALA A 204 21.77 -1.72 -1.38
CA ALA A 204 20.95 -1.80 -0.18
C ALA A 204 21.49 -0.87 0.93
N ASN A 205 20.57 -0.32 1.73
CA ASN A 205 20.91 0.40 2.96
C ASN A 205 21.03 -0.58 4.13
N TYR A 206 22.21 -0.68 4.72
CA TYR A 206 22.48 -1.55 5.87
C TYR A 206 23.65 -0.99 6.68
N LYS A 207 23.95 -1.60 7.83
CA LYS A 207 25.05 -1.13 8.68
C LYS A 207 26.41 -1.40 7.99
N LEU A 208 27.24 -0.37 7.90
CA LEU A 208 28.51 -0.34 7.16
C LEU A 208 28.35 -0.49 5.64
N SER A 209 27.21 -0.09 5.06
CA SER A 209 27.00 -0.06 3.60
C SER A 209 27.92 0.94 2.90
N GLY A 210 28.36 1.98 3.62
CA GLY A 210 29.12 3.11 3.06
C GLY A 210 28.25 4.06 2.24
N ASP A 211 26.93 3.98 2.36
CA ASP A 211 25.99 4.95 1.80
C ASP A 211 25.78 6.15 2.76
N PRO A 212 25.21 7.28 2.30
CA PRO A 212 25.02 8.47 3.14
C PRO A 212 24.16 8.26 4.40
N PHE A 213 23.31 7.24 4.42
CA PHE A 213 22.44 6.86 5.53
C PHE A 213 22.97 5.67 6.32
N ASP A 214 24.27 5.40 6.26
CA ASP A 214 24.87 4.31 7.01
C ASP A 214 24.38 4.31 8.48
N ASP A 215 23.99 3.13 8.98
CA ASP A 215 23.41 2.94 10.31
C ASP A 215 22.08 3.69 10.57
N GLY A 216 21.42 4.20 9.52
CA GLY A 216 20.21 5.02 9.59
C GLY A 216 19.20 4.72 8.47
N ILE A 217 17.96 5.13 8.67
CA ILE A 217 16.90 4.89 7.67
C ILE A 217 17.08 5.81 6.45
N ALA A 218 16.81 5.29 5.25
CA ALA A 218 16.85 6.02 3.99
C ALA A 218 15.43 6.15 3.39
N PRO A 219 15.18 7.16 2.50
CA PRO A 219 13.94 7.20 1.72
C PRO A 219 13.72 5.89 0.95
N VAL A 220 12.45 5.49 0.74
CA VAL A 220 12.17 4.32 -0.11
C VAL A 220 12.68 4.56 -1.51
N ALA A 221 13.15 3.49 -2.15
CA ALA A 221 13.81 3.54 -3.43
C ALA A 221 14.84 4.67 -3.52
N TYR A 222 15.52 5.01 -2.40
CA TYR A 222 16.64 5.95 -2.43
C TYR A 222 17.55 5.54 -3.58
N TYR A 223 17.71 4.24 -3.75
CA TYR A 223 18.49 3.57 -4.75
C TYR A 223 17.96 3.62 -6.22
N ASN A 224 17.02 4.48 -6.59
CA ASN A 224 16.39 4.42 -7.94
C ASN A 224 17.15 5.06 -9.12
N GLY A 225 18.41 5.47 -8.97
CA GLY A 225 19.16 6.13 -10.05
C GLY A 225 18.85 7.62 -10.27
N PHE A 226 17.89 8.21 -9.53
CA PHE A 226 17.55 9.64 -9.56
C PHE A 226 18.02 10.37 -8.29
N GLN A 227 19.12 9.93 -7.70
CA GLN A 227 19.61 10.46 -6.44
C GLN A 227 20.23 11.86 -6.58
N GLU A 228 19.68 12.83 -5.85
CA GLU A 228 20.39 14.07 -5.51
C GLU A 228 21.12 13.87 -4.19
N ILE A 229 22.44 13.96 -4.25
CA ILE A 229 23.33 13.90 -3.09
C ILE A 229 23.49 15.34 -2.57
N ILE A 230 23.04 15.59 -1.33
CA ILE A 230 22.79 16.96 -0.85
C ILE A 230 23.90 17.51 0.08
N SER A 231 24.74 16.69 0.75
CA SER A 231 25.74 17.24 1.70
C SER A 231 26.89 16.29 2.14
N ALA A 232 28.07 16.49 1.56
CA ALA A 232 29.29 15.69 1.72
C ALA A 232 29.86 15.57 3.13
N PHE A 233 29.55 16.52 4.01
CA PHE A 233 30.23 16.62 5.31
C PHE A 233 29.75 15.56 6.32
N ASN A 234 28.53 15.03 6.17
CA ASN A 234 27.91 14.12 7.14
C ASN A 234 27.60 12.72 6.59
N SER A 235 28.00 12.42 5.35
CA SER A 235 27.66 11.22 4.60
C SER A 235 28.76 10.15 4.61
N ASN A 236 29.82 10.33 5.41
CA ASN A 236 30.92 9.38 5.60
C ASN A 236 31.53 8.79 4.30
N GLY A 237 31.50 9.54 3.19
CA GLY A 237 32.05 9.11 1.89
C GLY A 237 31.04 8.49 0.91
N GLY A 238 29.77 8.37 1.27
CA GLY A 238 28.72 7.79 0.41
C GLY A 238 28.35 8.61 -0.83
N GLU A 239 28.80 9.86 -0.92
CA GLU A 239 28.53 10.76 -2.06
C GLU A 239 29.36 10.47 -3.31
N LEU A 240 30.41 9.66 -3.18
CA LEU A 240 31.40 9.46 -4.24
C LEU A 240 31.01 8.36 -5.24
N ARG A 241 29.79 7.81 -5.14
CA ARG A 241 29.35 6.66 -5.94
C ARG A 241 28.08 6.99 -6.73
N GLN A 242 28.12 6.79 -8.05
CA GLN A 242 26.91 6.77 -8.87
C GLN A 242 26.19 5.44 -8.68
N SER A 243 24.87 5.50 -8.49
CA SER A 243 23.97 4.36 -8.62
C SER A 243 24.10 3.70 -9.99
N SER A 244 24.27 2.38 -10.05
CA SER A 244 23.68 1.61 -11.15
C SER A 244 22.16 1.54 -10.98
N ASP A 245 21.37 1.11 -11.98
CA ASP A 245 19.94 0.83 -11.78
C ASP A 245 19.77 -0.23 -10.67
N ARG A 246 19.00 0.07 -9.60
CA ARG A 246 19.00 -0.69 -8.33
C ARG A 246 17.67 -1.39 -8.01
N GLN A 247 16.86 -1.61 -9.04
CA GLN A 247 15.76 -2.55 -8.97
C GLN A 247 16.26 -3.99 -9.19
N ASN A 248 15.60 -4.99 -8.61
CA ASN A 248 15.82 -6.36 -9.04
C ASN A 248 15.26 -6.57 -10.46
N LYS A 249 15.49 -7.74 -11.07
CA LYS A 249 15.07 -8.03 -12.46
C LYS A 249 13.56 -7.91 -12.72
N LEU A 250 12.73 -7.86 -11.67
CA LEU A 250 11.28 -7.65 -11.78
C LEU A 250 10.87 -6.18 -11.58
N GLY A 251 11.78 -5.33 -11.08
CA GLY A 251 11.53 -3.90 -10.87
C GLY A 251 11.36 -3.48 -9.40
N PHE A 252 11.53 -4.40 -8.45
CA PHE A 252 11.37 -4.10 -7.02
C PHE A 252 12.59 -3.40 -6.45
N TYR A 253 12.35 -2.41 -5.59
CA TYR A 253 13.36 -1.77 -4.75
C TYR A 253 13.30 -2.29 -3.32
N ASP A 254 14.41 -2.11 -2.60
CA ASP A 254 14.52 -2.33 -1.15
C ASP A 254 13.98 -3.70 -0.72
N MET A 255 14.19 -4.73 -1.55
CA MET A 255 13.93 -6.12 -1.15
C MET A 255 14.90 -6.56 -0.05
N ILE A 256 16.08 -5.94 0.04
CA ILE A 256 17.08 -6.16 1.09
C ILE A 256 17.50 -4.79 1.63
N GLY A 257 17.66 -4.68 2.95
CA GLY A 257 18.08 -3.46 3.62
C GLY A 257 16.93 -2.49 3.90
N ASN A 258 17.30 -1.29 4.34
CA ASN A 258 16.40 -0.24 4.82
C ASN A 258 15.52 -0.71 5.99
N VAL A 259 14.32 -1.24 5.78
CA VAL A 259 13.54 -1.90 6.85
C VAL A 259 13.21 -3.32 6.45
N SER A 260 13.21 -4.23 7.43
CA SER A 260 12.67 -5.57 7.16
C SER A 260 11.15 -5.50 7.05
N GLU A 261 10.54 -6.47 6.40
CA GLU A 261 9.14 -6.39 6.03
C GLU A 261 8.33 -7.52 6.63
N TRP A 262 7.28 -7.16 7.38
CA TRP A 262 6.33 -8.14 7.90
C TRP A 262 5.74 -9.01 6.78
N CYS A 263 5.76 -10.32 7.00
CA CYS A 263 5.05 -11.30 6.19
C CYS A 263 3.82 -11.82 6.95
N TRP A 264 2.91 -12.47 6.23
CA TRP A 264 1.74 -13.11 6.82
C TRP A 264 2.12 -14.26 7.78
N ASP A 265 3.11 -15.05 7.41
CA ASP A 265 3.39 -16.37 7.96
C ASP A 265 3.77 -16.35 9.45
N TRP A 266 3.25 -17.32 10.19
CA TRP A 266 3.80 -17.67 11.50
C TRP A 266 5.17 -18.33 11.35
N TYR A 267 6.03 -18.15 12.35
CA TYR A 267 7.36 -18.74 12.35
C TYR A 267 7.35 -20.12 13.00
N ASP A 268 7.84 -21.11 12.26
CA ASP A 268 8.33 -22.38 12.77
C ASP A 268 9.70 -22.67 12.16
N SER A 269 10.68 -22.95 13.02
CA SER A 269 12.05 -23.30 12.64
C SER A 269 12.15 -24.59 11.83
N ALA A 270 11.17 -25.50 11.95
CA ALA A 270 11.12 -26.75 11.21
C ALA A 270 10.21 -26.68 9.96
N TRP A 271 9.62 -25.52 9.67
CA TRP A 271 8.58 -25.39 8.64
C TRP A 271 9.02 -25.90 7.27
N TYR A 272 10.23 -25.57 6.83
CA TYR A 272 10.71 -25.96 5.49
C TYR A 272 10.91 -27.47 5.34
N SER A 273 11.04 -28.20 6.45
CA SER A 273 11.06 -29.67 6.46
C SER A 273 9.65 -30.29 6.47
N ASN A 274 8.63 -29.51 6.85
CA ASN A 274 7.25 -29.95 6.85
C ASN A 274 6.73 -30.13 5.41
N PRO A 275 6.07 -31.25 5.04
CA PRO A 275 5.48 -31.43 3.71
C PRO A 275 4.51 -30.32 3.28
N LEU A 276 3.84 -29.65 4.23
CA LEU A 276 2.90 -28.56 3.96
C LEU A 276 3.58 -27.29 3.42
N SER A 277 4.87 -27.09 3.69
CA SER A 277 5.64 -25.97 3.10
C SER A 277 5.71 -26.05 1.56
N LYS A 278 5.59 -27.25 0.99
CA LYS A 278 5.70 -27.51 -0.45
C LYS A 278 4.37 -27.35 -1.19
N LEU A 279 3.28 -27.08 -0.47
CA LEU A 279 1.97 -26.85 -1.09
C LEU A 279 1.97 -25.56 -1.92
N SER A 280 1.16 -25.56 -2.97
CA SER A 280 0.98 -24.37 -3.80
C SER A 280 0.35 -23.24 -2.97
N ASN A 281 0.93 -22.04 -3.05
CA ASN A 281 0.51 -20.87 -2.28
C ASN A 281 0.50 -21.12 -0.76
N SER A 282 1.51 -21.86 -0.26
CA SER A 282 1.69 -22.05 1.18
C SER A 282 1.68 -20.68 1.89
N MET A 283 0.91 -20.60 2.98
CA MET A 283 0.74 -19.41 3.82
C MET A 283 1.43 -19.57 5.18
N GLY A 284 2.41 -20.48 5.25
CA GLY A 284 3.12 -20.81 6.48
C GLY A 284 2.38 -21.83 7.34
N PRO A 285 2.92 -22.13 8.54
CA PRO A 285 2.24 -22.94 9.52
C PRO A 285 0.97 -22.24 9.99
N ASP A 286 -0.08 -23.04 10.20
CA ASP A 286 -1.33 -22.60 10.80
C ASP A 286 -1.48 -23.31 12.14
N PHE A 287 -1.54 -22.55 13.22
CA PHE A 287 -1.69 -23.08 14.58
C PHE A 287 -3.16 -22.94 14.95
N SER A 288 -3.79 -23.97 15.52
CA SER A 288 -5.11 -23.76 16.14
C SER A 288 -4.98 -22.95 17.42
N GLU A 289 -6.04 -22.27 17.87
CA GLU A 289 -6.02 -21.57 19.16
C GLU A 289 -5.62 -22.51 20.31
N GLU A 290 -6.12 -23.75 20.29
CA GLU A 290 -5.81 -24.79 21.28
C GLU A 290 -4.34 -25.23 21.22
N GLU A 291 -3.76 -25.40 20.01
CA GLU A 291 -2.34 -25.75 19.83
C GLU A 291 -1.41 -24.60 20.19
N SER A 292 -1.83 -23.37 19.93
CA SER A 292 -1.06 -22.17 20.25
C SER A 292 -0.94 -21.99 21.78
N GLY A 293 -2.00 -22.35 22.52
CA GLY A 293 -2.08 -22.12 23.98
C GLY A 293 -2.05 -20.63 24.37
N ILE A 294 -2.26 -19.72 23.41
CA ILE A 294 -2.13 -18.26 23.58
C ILE A 294 -3.50 -17.65 23.87
N ILE A 295 -3.57 -16.76 24.87
CA ILE A 295 -4.78 -15.99 25.17
C ILE A 295 -4.64 -14.60 24.53
N TYR A 296 -5.30 -14.41 23.39
CA TYR A 296 -5.40 -13.10 22.74
C TYR A 296 -6.55 -12.26 23.35
N GLY A 297 -6.52 -10.94 23.18
CA GLY A 297 -7.61 -10.06 23.63
C GLY A 297 -7.53 -9.54 25.07
N THR A 298 -6.42 -9.75 25.81
CA THR A 298 -6.12 -8.98 27.03
C THR A 298 -4.74 -8.33 26.96
N SER A 299 -4.74 -7.00 27.00
CA SER A 299 -3.57 -6.11 26.90
C SER A 299 -2.43 -6.47 27.89
N ALA A 300 -1.21 -6.55 27.36
CA ALA A 300 0.08 -6.22 28.01
C ALA A 300 0.54 -7.00 29.26
N THR A 301 -0.15 -8.04 29.72
CA THR A 301 0.22 -8.74 30.98
C THR A 301 0.73 -10.17 30.80
N LEU A 302 0.63 -10.76 29.61
CA LEU A 302 1.14 -12.11 29.36
C LEU A 302 2.63 -12.07 28.95
N PRO A 303 3.48 -12.97 29.48
CA PRO A 303 4.89 -13.02 29.10
C PRO A 303 5.09 -13.33 27.62
N ASP A 304 6.14 -12.79 26.99
CA ASP A 304 6.52 -13.10 25.61
C ASP A 304 6.66 -14.62 25.33
N SER A 305 6.96 -15.43 26.35
CA SER A 305 7.06 -16.89 26.25
C SER A 305 5.73 -17.57 25.88
N THR A 306 4.62 -16.85 25.88
CA THR A 306 3.29 -17.35 25.49
C THR A 306 2.88 -16.88 24.11
N TRP A 307 3.79 -16.31 23.30
CA TRP A 307 3.46 -15.82 21.97
C TRP A 307 4.27 -16.57 20.90
N GLU A 308 3.59 -16.91 19.82
CA GLU A 308 4.24 -17.30 18.58
C GLU A 308 4.78 -16.06 17.87
N LYS A 309 5.81 -16.27 17.06
CA LYS A 309 6.46 -15.18 16.31
C LYS A 309 5.96 -15.15 14.89
N LYS A 310 5.93 -13.97 14.30
CA LYS A 310 5.69 -13.76 12.87
C LYS A 310 7.01 -13.58 12.14
N VAL A 311 7.00 -13.94 10.87
CA VAL A 311 8.14 -13.78 9.98
C VAL A 311 8.21 -12.33 9.47
N HIS A 312 9.42 -11.77 9.40
CA HIS A 312 9.75 -10.60 8.61
C HIS A 312 11.01 -10.87 7.77
N ARG A 313 11.16 -10.17 6.64
CA ARG A 313 12.20 -10.50 5.63
C ARG A 313 12.98 -9.27 5.17
N GLY A 314 14.19 -9.49 4.66
CA GLY A 314 15.00 -8.47 3.99
C GLY A 314 16.09 -7.79 4.81
N GLY A 315 16.08 -7.91 6.13
CA GLY A 315 17.00 -7.16 7.00
C GLY A 315 16.78 -5.65 6.89
N GLY A 316 17.67 -4.83 7.44
CA GLY A 316 17.47 -3.37 7.45
C GLY A 316 18.72 -2.56 7.71
N TYR A 317 18.54 -1.26 7.92
CA TYR A 317 19.61 -0.27 8.12
C TYR A 317 20.50 -0.54 9.36
N LYS A 318 20.07 -1.43 10.27
CA LYS A 318 20.84 -1.89 11.44
C LYS A 318 21.48 -3.26 11.29
N SER A 319 21.21 -3.96 10.20
CA SER A 319 21.75 -5.29 9.93
C SER A 319 23.26 -5.22 9.69
N ASP A 320 24.05 -5.84 10.57
CA ASP A 320 25.49 -5.98 10.37
C ASP A 320 25.76 -7.15 9.40
N PRO A 321 26.51 -6.94 8.32
CA PRO A 321 26.85 -8.00 7.38
C PRO A 321 27.75 -9.09 7.98
N ASN A 322 28.33 -8.86 9.17
CA ASN A 322 29.12 -9.86 9.89
C ASN A 322 28.32 -10.58 10.98
N ASP A 323 27.02 -10.25 11.14
CA ASP A 323 26.16 -10.96 12.07
C ASP A 323 25.94 -12.41 11.60
N VAL A 324 25.79 -13.32 12.56
CA VAL A 324 25.57 -14.74 12.29
C VAL A 324 24.32 -14.92 11.40
N GLY A 325 24.50 -15.65 10.29
CA GLY A 325 23.43 -16.00 9.37
C GLY A 325 23.22 -15.02 8.21
N ASP A 326 24.08 -14.01 8.06
CA ASP A 326 24.06 -13.05 6.96
C ASP A 326 22.65 -12.48 6.72
N VAL A 327 22.17 -11.68 7.68
CA VAL A 327 20.76 -11.27 7.82
C VAL A 327 20.16 -10.52 6.62
N LEU A 328 21.01 -10.09 5.68
CA LEU A 328 20.67 -9.40 4.43
C LEU A 328 20.49 -10.36 3.24
N ARG A 329 20.56 -11.68 3.46
CA ARG A 329 20.27 -12.66 2.40
C ARG A 329 18.77 -12.79 2.15
N VAL A 330 18.44 -13.08 0.89
CA VAL A 330 17.06 -13.34 0.46
C VAL A 330 16.45 -14.52 1.20
N ALA A 331 17.23 -15.54 1.60
CA ALA A 331 16.72 -16.68 2.36
C ALA A 331 16.57 -16.42 3.87
N TYR A 332 17.19 -15.37 4.42
CA TYR A 332 17.23 -15.13 5.87
C TYR A 332 15.85 -14.82 6.47
N ARG A 333 15.47 -15.57 7.49
CA ARG A 333 14.15 -15.48 8.13
C ARG A 333 14.24 -14.66 9.42
N GLY A 334 13.85 -13.39 9.34
CA GLY A 334 13.68 -12.56 10.53
C GLY A 334 12.43 -12.96 11.30
N VAL A 335 12.48 -12.89 12.63
CA VAL A 335 11.31 -13.19 13.48
C VAL A 335 11.11 -12.12 14.53
N GLU A 336 9.85 -11.83 14.85
CA GLU A 336 9.48 -10.93 15.95
C GLU A 336 8.05 -11.26 16.42
N PHE A 337 7.73 -10.92 17.67
CA PHE A 337 6.39 -11.09 18.22
C PHE A 337 5.38 -10.16 17.54
N PRO A 338 4.17 -10.63 17.20
CA PRO A 338 3.22 -9.89 16.37
C PRO A 338 2.70 -8.59 16.99
N HIS A 339 2.72 -8.47 18.33
CA HIS A 339 2.28 -7.27 19.05
C HIS A 339 3.41 -6.24 19.22
N ARG A 340 4.68 -6.61 18.98
CA ARG A 340 5.82 -5.71 19.14
C ARG A 340 5.97 -4.77 17.95
N ASN A 341 6.43 -3.56 18.27
CA ASN A 341 6.72 -2.52 17.31
C ASN A 341 8.24 -2.35 17.24
N ALA A 342 8.79 -2.24 16.03
CA ALA A 342 10.21 -2.03 15.84
C ALA A 342 10.46 -1.01 14.72
N LYS A 343 11.37 -0.07 14.94
CA LYS A 343 11.75 0.95 13.95
C LYS A 343 12.52 0.38 12.75
N THR A 344 12.99 -0.87 12.87
CA THR A 344 13.67 -1.62 11.82
C THR A 344 12.75 -2.51 11.01
N ILE A 345 11.46 -2.59 11.37
CA ILE A 345 10.47 -3.42 10.67
C ILE A 345 9.35 -2.52 10.14
N GLY A 346 9.11 -2.62 8.84
CA GLY A 346 8.05 -1.97 8.09
C GLY A 346 7.17 -2.96 7.35
N LEU A 347 6.63 -2.53 6.22
CA LEU A 347 5.74 -3.37 5.41
C LEU A 347 5.77 -3.01 3.92
N ARG A 348 5.41 -4.02 3.14
CA ARG A 348 5.01 -3.94 1.74
C ARG A 348 3.74 -4.77 1.61
N THR A 349 2.86 -4.41 0.66
CA THR A 349 1.64 -5.19 0.44
C THR A 349 1.65 -5.91 -0.89
N VAL A 350 0.86 -6.98 -0.95
CA VAL A 350 0.48 -7.67 -2.17
C VAL A 350 -1.02 -7.64 -2.32
N ARG A 351 -1.50 -7.93 -3.53
CA ARG A 351 -2.92 -8.22 -3.79
C ARG A 351 -3.07 -9.30 -4.85
N GLY A 352 -4.23 -9.95 -4.85
CA GLY A 352 -4.57 -10.95 -5.86
C GLY A 352 -4.52 -10.37 -7.29
N LYS A 353 -4.29 -11.24 -8.28
CA LYS A 353 -4.40 -10.88 -9.70
C LYS A 353 -5.84 -10.68 -10.16
N PHE A 354 -6.80 -11.28 -9.46
CA PHE A 354 -8.21 -11.26 -9.84
C PHE A 354 -8.85 -9.93 -9.49
N ASP A 355 -9.83 -9.56 -10.31
CA ASP A 355 -10.61 -8.35 -10.17
C ASP A 355 -11.96 -8.61 -9.48
N ASP A 356 -12.44 -7.62 -8.73
CA ASP A 356 -13.77 -7.67 -8.11
C ASP A 356 -14.88 -7.36 -9.14
N GLU A 357 -16.08 -7.90 -8.90
CA GLU A 357 -17.27 -7.48 -9.65
C GLU A 357 -17.44 -5.95 -9.57
N LEU A 358 -17.76 -5.33 -10.71
CA LEU A 358 -18.07 -3.91 -10.80
C LEU A 358 -19.08 -3.50 -9.72
N TRP A 359 -18.71 -2.51 -8.93
CA TRP A 359 -19.52 -1.96 -7.84
C TRP A 359 -20.00 -3.02 -6.85
N PHE A 360 -19.14 -3.97 -6.48
CA PHE A 360 -19.48 -5.00 -5.49
C PHE A 360 -19.89 -4.40 -4.13
N ASP A 361 -19.42 -3.20 -3.80
CA ASP A 361 -19.67 -2.47 -2.55
C ASP A 361 -20.99 -1.68 -2.55
N ARG A 362 -21.80 -1.81 -3.61
CA ARG A 362 -23.13 -1.19 -3.71
C ARG A 362 -24.08 -1.71 -2.63
N LYS A 363 -24.87 -0.80 -2.06
CA LYS A 363 -25.92 -1.13 -1.07
C LYS A 363 -27.30 -0.99 -1.68
N SER A 364 -28.20 -1.95 -1.42
CA SER A 364 -29.60 -1.86 -1.85
C SER A 364 -30.29 -0.64 -1.23
N TYR A 365 -31.07 0.09 -2.01
CA TYR A 365 -31.73 1.34 -1.59
C TYR A 365 -33.24 1.31 -1.85
N ASN A 366 -34.04 1.15 -0.79
CA ASN A 366 -35.51 1.26 -0.69
C ASN A 366 -36.38 0.42 -1.66
N PHE A 367 -36.09 0.44 -2.96
CA PHE A 367 -36.89 -0.12 -4.04
C PHE A 367 -36.13 -1.21 -4.80
N ASN A 368 -36.87 -2.00 -5.58
CA ASN A 368 -36.29 -3.06 -6.40
C ASN A 368 -35.29 -2.47 -7.42
N ARG A 369 -34.04 -2.97 -7.37
CA ARG A 369 -32.89 -2.61 -8.24
C ARG A 369 -32.35 -1.18 -8.12
N TRP A 370 -32.74 -0.45 -7.08
CA TRP A 370 -32.06 0.79 -6.73
C TRP A 370 -30.91 0.48 -5.77
N TYR A 371 -29.76 1.07 -6.05
CA TYR A 371 -28.54 0.89 -5.29
C TYR A 371 -27.86 2.24 -5.01
N GLN A 372 -27.01 2.25 -3.99
CA GLN A 372 -26.20 3.39 -3.62
C GLN A 372 -24.74 2.98 -3.50
N LEU A 373 -23.87 3.74 -4.16
CA LEU A 373 -22.45 3.83 -3.85
C LEU A 373 -22.22 5.04 -2.96
N ASP A 374 -21.40 4.92 -1.93
CA ASP A 374 -21.09 6.03 -1.03
C ASP A 374 -20.21 7.10 -1.69
N TRP A 375 -19.47 6.74 -2.73
CA TRP A 375 -18.64 7.65 -3.51
C TRP A 375 -19.32 8.16 -4.77
N TYR A 376 -20.07 7.31 -5.49
CA TYR A 376 -20.65 7.67 -6.79
C TYR A 376 -22.11 8.11 -6.72
N GLY A 377 -22.84 7.77 -5.64
CA GLY A 377 -24.24 8.18 -5.48
C GLY A 377 -25.26 7.10 -5.84
N LEU A 378 -26.50 7.54 -6.10
CA LEU A 378 -27.67 6.69 -6.30
C LEU A 378 -27.87 6.31 -7.77
N PHE A 379 -28.11 5.03 -8.02
CA PHE A 379 -28.42 4.55 -9.37
C PHE A 379 -29.43 3.40 -9.38
N TYR A 380 -30.16 3.30 -10.48
CA TYR A 380 -31.00 2.18 -10.83
C TYR A 380 -30.25 1.22 -11.74
N GLN A 381 -30.17 -0.06 -11.36
CA GLN A 381 -29.61 -1.11 -12.18
C GLN A 381 -30.70 -1.72 -13.05
N SER A 382 -30.61 -1.56 -14.37
CA SER A 382 -31.58 -2.18 -15.28
C SER A 382 -31.40 -3.70 -15.34
N PRO A 383 -32.34 -4.47 -15.94
CA PRO A 383 -32.10 -5.89 -16.24
C PRO A 383 -31.02 -6.12 -17.31
N HIS A 384 -30.41 -5.06 -17.84
CA HIS A 384 -29.34 -5.09 -18.83
C HIS A 384 -28.11 -4.40 -18.25
N THR A 385 -27.07 -4.20 -19.06
CA THR A 385 -25.81 -3.57 -18.61
C THR A 385 -25.92 -2.07 -18.33
N TRP A 386 -26.95 -1.39 -18.85
CA TRP A 386 -27.16 0.04 -18.61
C TRP A 386 -27.67 0.33 -17.20
N VAL A 387 -27.23 1.44 -16.63
CA VAL A 387 -27.69 1.95 -15.34
C VAL A 387 -28.23 3.37 -15.49
N PHE A 388 -29.22 3.74 -14.69
CA PHE A 388 -29.70 5.12 -14.62
C PHE A 388 -29.18 5.75 -13.33
N HIS A 389 -28.21 6.65 -13.45
CA HIS A 389 -27.66 7.43 -12.35
C HIS A 389 -28.49 8.69 -12.10
N LEU A 390 -28.74 9.03 -10.84
CA LEU A 390 -29.62 10.17 -10.50
C LEU A 390 -29.12 11.50 -11.09
N ASP A 391 -27.81 11.75 -11.01
CA ASP A 391 -27.20 13.02 -11.46
C ASP A 391 -26.70 13.02 -12.91
N HIS A 392 -26.63 11.85 -13.54
CA HIS A 392 -25.98 11.72 -14.85
C HIS A 392 -26.86 11.06 -15.91
N GLY A 393 -27.93 10.39 -15.50
CA GLY A 393 -28.82 9.72 -16.42
C GLY A 393 -28.42 8.30 -16.81
N TRP A 394 -28.79 7.89 -18.02
CA TRP A 394 -28.43 6.58 -18.55
C TRP A 394 -26.93 6.53 -18.86
N LEU A 395 -26.25 5.63 -18.16
CA LEU A 395 -24.82 5.35 -18.28
C LEU A 395 -24.62 3.88 -18.63
N TYR A 396 -23.54 3.60 -19.35
CA TYR A 396 -23.04 2.23 -19.49
C TYR A 396 -21.73 2.12 -18.70
N PRO A 397 -21.73 1.44 -17.55
CA PRO A 397 -20.52 1.24 -16.76
C PRO A 397 -19.83 -0.07 -17.16
N ALA A 398 -18.51 -0.08 -17.13
CA ALA A 398 -17.65 -1.23 -17.39
C ALA A 398 -16.40 -1.15 -16.52
N GLY A 399 -15.80 -2.29 -16.21
CA GLY A 399 -14.60 -2.38 -15.38
C GLY A 399 -14.85 -3.20 -14.13
N ASP A 400 -14.14 -2.87 -13.06
CA ASP A 400 -13.89 -3.79 -11.96
C ASP A 400 -13.89 -3.07 -10.60
N GLY A 401 -14.54 -3.72 -9.63
CA GLY A 401 -14.73 -3.22 -8.28
C GLY A 401 -15.23 -1.77 -8.27
N SER A 402 -14.67 -0.99 -7.35
CA SER A 402 -14.83 0.47 -7.32
C SER A 402 -13.52 1.20 -7.64
N TYR A 403 -12.46 0.49 -8.02
CA TYR A 403 -11.12 1.04 -8.32
C TYR A 403 -10.84 1.28 -9.80
N ASN A 404 -11.57 0.66 -10.72
CA ASN A 404 -11.35 0.78 -12.16
C ASN A 404 -12.69 0.86 -12.90
N ASN A 405 -13.21 2.07 -13.13
CA ASN A 405 -14.55 2.26 -13.69
C ASN A 405 -14.48 3.09 -14.97
N TRP A 406 -14.84 2.47 -16.09
CA TRP A 406 -15.10 3.14 -17.35
C TRP A 406 -16.59 3.40 -17.47
N ILE A 407 -16.96 4.67 -17.67
CA ILE A 407 -18.34 5.11 -17.71
C ILE A 407 -18.58 5.79 -19.04
N PHE A 408 -19.48 5.22 -19.83
CA PHE A 408 -19.93 5.82 -21.08
C PHE A 408 -21.15 6.70 -20.83
N TYR A 409 -21.04 7.97 -21.21
CA TYR A 409 -22.10 8.97 -21.07
C TYR A 409 -22.86 9.12 -22.40
N HIS A 410 -24.10 8.65 -22.43
CA HIS A 410 -24.91 8.52 -23.65
C HIS A 410 -25.05 9.82 -24.45
N PHE A 411 -25.27 10.97 -23.79
CA PHE A 411 -25.61 12.24 -24.46
C PHE A 411 -24.46 12.88 -25.23
N LYS A 412 -23.21 12.56 -24.88
CA LYS A 412 -22.02 13.06 -25.58
C LYS A 412 -21.16 11.98 -26.22
N GLY A 413 -21.51 10.70 -26.05
CA GLY A 413 -20.85 9.59 -26.72
C GLY A 413 -19.40 9.35 -26.29
N GLY A 414 -19.03 9.72 -25.06
CA GLY A 414 -17.66 9.64 -24.55
C GLY A 414 -17.51 8.66 -23.40
N TRP A 415 -16.38 7.95 -23.39
CA TRP A 415 -15.92 7.14 -22.26
C TRP A 415 -15.06 8.00 -21.35
N LEU A 416 -15.40 8.01 -20.05
CA LEU A 416 -14.55 8.59 -19.02
C LEU A 416 -14.17 7.50 -18.02
N TRP A 417 -12.93 7.54 -17.54
CA TRP A 417 -12.46 6.67 -16.48
C TRP A 417 -12.54 7.37 -15.12
N THR A 418 -12.95 6.67 -14.08
CA THR A 418 -12.86 7.12 -12.69
C THR A 418 -12.69 5.94 -11.73
N SER A 419 -12.46 6.27 -10.47
CA SER A 419 -12.41 5.32 -9.37
C SER A 419 -12.94 6.00 -8.11
N ARG A 420 -13.25 5.20 -7.10
CA ARG A 420 -13.60 5.67 -5.74
C ARG A 420 -12.58 6.65 -5.18
N TYR A 421 -11.29 6.49 -5.51
CA TYR A 421 -10.23 7.38 -5.06
C TYR A 421 -10.07 8.62 -5.94
N ALA A 422 -10.35 8.51 -7.25
CA ALA A 422 -10.25 9.62 -8.18
C ALA A 422 -11.48 10.54 -8.14
N TYR A 423 -12.66 10.00 -7.84
CA TYR A 423 -13.92 10.75 -7.82
C TYR A 423 -13.82 11.98 -6.89
N PRO A 424 -14.30 13.17 -7.29
CA PRO A 424 -15.13 13.47 -8.47
C PRO A 424 -14.40 13.63 -9.81
N TRP A 425 -13.10 13.33 -9.89
CA TRP A 425 -12.33 13.46 -11.12
C TRP A 425 -12.51 12.27 -12.07
N HIS A 426 -12.60 12.59 -13.35
CA HIS A 426 -12.79 11.67 -14.45
C HIS A 426 -11.75 11.93 -15.53
N TYR A 427 -11.10 10.90 -16.04
CA TYR A 427 -10.10 10.98 -17.09
C TYR A 427 -10.71 10.66 -18.44
N ASP A 428 -10.50 11.53 -19.42
CA ASP A 428 -10.86 11.31 -20.82
C ASP A 428 -9.62 10.84 -21.60
N PRO A 429 -9.59 9.60 -22.10
CA PRO A 429 -8.46 9.09 -22.86
C PRO A 429 -8.31 9.74 -24.24
N GLN A 430 -9.38 10.29 -24.83
CA GLN A 430 -9.32 10.88 -26.17
C GLN A 430 -8.60 12.23 -26.16
N THR A 431 -8.84 13.02 -25.11
CA THR A 431 -8.21 14.33 -24.94
C THR A 431 -7.00 14.29 -24.01
N SER A 432 -6.79 13.17 -23.29
CA SER A 432 -5.81 13.05 -22.22
C SER A 432 -5.97 14.12 -21.13
N LYS A 433 -7.23 14.50 -20.85
CA LYS A 433 -7.58 15.54 -19.87
C LYS A 433 -8.40 14.99 -18.72
N TRP A 434 -8.34 15.70 -17.61
CA TRP A 434 -9.16 15.44 -16.43
C TRP A 434 -10.33 16.40 -16.35
N PHE A 435 -11.46 15.87 -15.91
CA PHE A 435 -12.72 16.58 -15.75
C PHE A 435 -13.26 16.34 -14.34
N LYS A 436 -13.58 17.41 -13.62
CA LYS A 436 -14.22 17.32 -12.31
C LYS A 436 -15.72 17.27 -12.49
N ASP A 437 -16.38 16.23 -11.98
CA ASP A 437 -17.83 16.20 -11.85
C ASP A 437 -18.32 17.30 -10.90
N LEU A 438 -19.29 18.09 -11.36
CA LEU A 438 -19.89 19.21 -10.62
C LEU A 438 -21.26 18.85 -10.00
N SER A 439 -21.72 17.61 -10.10
CA SER A 439 -22.92 17.12 -9.42
C SER A 439 -22.89 17.40 -7.92
N MET A 440 -21.71 17.27 -7.30
CA MET A 440 -21.48 17.59 -5.89
C MET A 440 -21.74 19.07 -5.53
N ASN A 441 -21.75 19.96 -6.53
CA ASN A 441 -22.08 21.39 -6.37
C ASN A 441 -23.52 21.71 -6.78
N GLY A 442 -24.37 20.71 -7.03
CA GLY A 442 -25.73 20.88 -7.50
C GLY A 442 -25.86 21.11 -9.01
N GLU A 443 -24.78 20.97 -9.77
CA GLU A 443 -24.79 21.10 -11.24
C GLU A 443 -24.76 19.71 -11.91
N SER A 444 -25.82 18.94 -11.75
CA SER A 444 -25.94 17.59 -12.31
C SER A 444 -25.70 17.58 -13.82
N GLY A 445 -24.92 16.59 -14.28
CA GLY A 445 -24.54 16.43 -15.69
C GLY A 445 -23.43 17.37 -16.19
N TRP A 446 -22.94 18.30 -15.38
CA TRP A 446 -21.85 19.21 -15.74
C TRP A 446 -20.52 18.78 -15.13
N PHE A 447 -19.46 19.01 -15.88
CA PHE A 447 -18.09 18.71 -15.52
C PHE A 447 -17.19 19.88 -15.90
N GLU A 448 -16.10 20.09 -15.18
CA GLU A 448 -15.13 21.16 -15.42
C GLU A 448 -13.76 20.60 -15.83
N SER A 449 -13.21 21.07 -16.95
CA SER A 449 -11.88 20.65 -17.42
C SER A 449 -10.75 21.17 -16.52
N PHE A 450 -9.71 20.37 -16.39
CA PHE A 450 -8.43 20.79 -15.81
C PHE A 450 -7.34 20.81 -16.89
N PRO A 451 -6.53 21.88 -16.98
CA PRO A 451 -6.49 23.08 -16.13
C PRO A 451 -7.39 24.24 -16.60
N GLU A 452 -8.09 24.12 -17.74
CA GLU A 452 -8.68 25.28 -18.43
C GLU A 452 -9.96 25.81 -17.79
N LYS A 453 -10.56 25.09 -16.84
CA LYS A 453 -11.78 25.51 -16.11
C LYS A 453 -12.98 25.72 -17.03
N VAL A 454 -13.04 24.98 -18.13
CA VAL A 454 -14.16 25.04 -19.08
C VAL A 454 -15.21 24.01 -18.68
N LYS A 455 -16.49 24.40 -18.69
CA LYS A 455 -17.60 23.49 -18.39
C LYS A 455 -18.04 22.70 -19.61
N HIS A 456 -18.25 21.40 -19.41
CA HIS A 456 -18.72 20.43 -20.39
C HIS A 456 -19.90 19.68 -19.79
N GLN A 457 -20.93 19.45 -20.60
CA GLN A 457 -22.09 18.66 -20.19
C GLN A 457 -21.96 17.24 -20.73
N TRP A 458 -22.06 16.24 -19.85
CA TRP A 458 -22.06 14.80 -20.20
C TRP A 458 -23.33 14.07 -19.75
N GLY A 459 -23.98 14.51 -18.67
CA GLY A 459 -25.28 13.99 -18.25
C GLY A 459 -26.45 14.62 -19.00
N TYR A 460 -27.68 14.34 -18.56
CA TYR A 460 -28.85 15.08 -19.05
C TYR A 460 -28.75 16.55 -18.68
N GLY A 461 -29.03 17.43 -19.65
CA GLY A 461 -29.33 18.82 -19.35
C GLY A 461 -30.75 18.96 -18.82
N ASN A 462 -30.90 19.78 -17.79
CA ASN A 462 -32.21 20.36 -17.47
C ASN A 462 -32.77 21.12 -18.68
#